data_AF-A0A2I0A802-F1
#
_entry.id   AF-A0A2I0A802-F1
#
_cell.length_a   1.000
_cell.length_b   1.000
_cell.length_c   1.000
_cell.angle_alpha   90.00
_cell.angle_beta   90.00
_cell.angle_gamma   90.00
#
_symmetry.space_group_name_H-M   'P 1'
#
loop_
_entity.id
_entity.type
_entity.pdbx_description
1 polymer ?
#
loop_
_entity_poly.entity_id
_entity_poly.type
_entity_poly.pdbx_seq_one_letter_code
_entity_poly.pdbx_strand_id
1 'polypeptide(L)'
;MATGTQRLVPYPVLFVLAFILPTLCLSSPPAGVGVFPPTCERIECPAFDLIDTGNGYEIRRFNSTPWMSTSKIEDVSLVGATREGFLR
;
A
#
# COMPACT_ATOMS: atom_id res chain seq x y z
N MET A 1 -13.36 -56.71 22.28
CA MET A 1 -13.64 -55.35 22.78
C MET A 1 -12.87 -54.35 21.93
N ALA A 2 -13.55 -53.67 21.02
CA ALA A 2 -13.06 -52.45 20.38
C ALA A 2 -14.28 -51.70 19.83
N THR A 3 -14.89 -50.88 20.69
CA THR A 3 -15.99 -49.99 20.35
C THR A 3 -15.42 -48.78 19.61
N GLY A 4 -15.46 -48.82 18.28
CA GLY A 4 -15.12 -47.68 17.43
C GLY A 4 -16.25 -46.65 17.43
N THR A 5 -16.09 -45.57 18.19
CA THR A 5 -16.98 -44.42 18.20
C THR A 5 -16.77 -43.57 16.94
N GLN A 6 -17.50 -43.87 15.88
CA GLN A 6 -17.61 -43.00 14.71
C GLN A 6 -18.39 -41.72 15.09
N ARG A 7 -17.65 -40.64 15.36
CA ARG A 7 -18.22 -39.29 15.46
C ARG A 7 -18.58 -38.79 14.06
N LEU A 8 -19.82 -39.06 13.66
CA LEU A 8 -20.42 -38.50 12.45
C LEU A 8 -20.63 -36.99 12.68
N VAL A 9 -19.75 -36.18 12.11
CA VAL A 9 -19.91 -34.73 12.09
C VAL A 9 -21.06 -34.41 11.13
N PRO A 10 -22.10 -33.66 11.56
CA PRO A 10 -23.31 -33.48 10.77
C PRO A 10 -23.01 -32.71 9.48
N TYR A 11 -23.54 -33.23 8.36
CA TYR A 11 -23.45 -32.68 6.99
C TYR A 11 -23.55 -31.15 6.86
N PRO A 12 -24.44 -30.42 7.57
CA PRO A 12 -24.49 -28.96 7.49
C PRO A 12 -23.21 -28.27 7.97
N VAL A 13 -22.49 -28.85 8.93
CA VAL A 13 -21.23 -28.29 9.46
C VAL A 13 -20.08 -28.45 8.46
N LEU A 14 -20.06 -29.58 7.73
CA LEU A 14 -19.10 -29.82 6.65
C LEU A 14 -19.32 -28.84 5.49
N PHE A 15 -20.57 -28.52 5.17
CA PHE A 15 -20.95 -27.58 4.11
C PHE A 15 -20.55 -26.13 4.47
N VAL A 16 -20.74 -25.73 5.73
CA VAL A 16 -20.36 -24.39 6.24
C VAL A 16 -18.83 -24.20 6.22
N LEU A 17 -18.04 -25.21 6.62
CA LEU A 17 -16.57 -25.14 6.56
C LEU A 17 -16.02 -25.17 5.12
N ALA A 18 -16.68 -25.85 4.19
CA ALA A 18 -16.22 -25.96 2.81
C ALA A 18 -16.55 -24.72 1.94
N PHE A 19 -17.65 -24.01 2.23
CA PHE A 19 -18.12 -22.89 1.39
C PHE A 19 -17.83 -21.49 1.96
N ILE A 20 -17.66 -21.33 3.28
CA ILE A 20 -17.47 -20.00 3.91
C ILE A 20 -15.99 -19.68 4.19
N LEU A 21 -15.13 -20.70 4.35
CA LEU A 21 -13.68 -20.53 4.56
C LEU A 21 -12.87 -20.11 3.30
N PRO A 22 -13.22 -20.50 2.05
CA PRO A 22 -12.46 -20.08 0.87
C PRO A 22 -12.76 -18.64 0.43
N THR A 23 -13.91 -18.08 0.80
CA THR A 23 -14.32 -16.72 0.40
C THR A 23 -13.60 -15.62 1.19
N LEU A 24 -13.07 -15.91 2.39
CA LEU A 24 -12.27 -14.93 3.15
C LEU A 24 -10.80 -14.83 2.70
N CYS A 25 -10.31 -15.74 1.86
CA CYS A 25 -8.86 -15.88 1.61
C CYS A 25 -8.34 -15.33 0.27
N LEU A 26 -9.16 -14.68 -0.56
CA LEU A 26 -8.72 -14.35 -1.94
C LEU A 26 -8.94 -12.92 -2.42
N SER A 27 -8.66 -11.94 -1.56
CA SER A 27 -8.36 -10.59 -2.05
C SER A 27 -7.34 -9.91 -1.15
N SER A 28 -6.07 -10.28 -1.27
CA SER A 28 -5.03 -9.29 -1.01
C SER A 28 -5.19 -8.19 -2.05
N PRO A 29 -5.37 -6.90 -1.68
CA PRO A 29 -5.32 -5.83 -2.66
C PRO A 29 -4.00 -5.94 -3.43
N PRO A 30 -4.00 -5.73 -4.77
CA PRO A 30 -2.79 -5.80 -5.56
C PRO A 30 -1.73 -4.92 -4.90
N ALA A 31 -0.61 -5.52 -4.53
CA ALA A 31 0.52 -4.80 -3.99
C ALA A 31 1.02 -3.80 -5.05
N GLY A 32 0.80 -2.51 -4.80
CA GLY A 32 1.69 -1.44 -5.23
C GLY A 32 1.91 -1.25 -6.72
N VAL A 33 0.88 -1.34 -7.57
CA VAL A 33 0.91 -0.54 -8.81
C VAL A 33 0.46 0.85 -8.42
N GLY A 34 1.43 1.69 -8.05
CA GLY A 34 1.20 3.05 -7.54
C GLY A 34 0.23 3.80 -8.44
N VAL A 35 -0.84 4.32 -7.86
CA VAL A 35 -1.71 5.27 -8.57
C VAL A 35 -0.91 6.54 -8.71
N PHE A 36 -0.40 6.81 -9.91
CA PHE A 36 0.38 8.01 -10.18
C PHE A 36 -0.51 9.09 -10.81
N PRO A 37 -0.27 10.38 -10.51
CA PRO A 37 -0.97 11.45 -11.20
C PRO A 37 -0.63 11.43 -12.71
N PRO A 38 -1.51 11.93 -13.60
CA PRO A 38 -1.29 11.91 -15.06
C PRO A 38 0.03 12.56 -15.49
N THR A 39 0.56 13.48 -14.69
CA THR A 39 1.88 14.09 -14.92
C THR A 39 3.00 13.06 -15.00
N CYS A 40 2.90 11.97 -14.22
CA CYS A 40 3.89 10.89 -14.15
C CYS A 40 3.75 9.85 -15.27
N GLU A 41 2.82 10.02 -16.22
CA GLU A 41 2.73 9.13 -17.39
C GLU A 41 3.92 9.30 -18.35
N ARG A 42 4.55 10.48 -18.31
CA ARG A 42 5.61 10.87 -19.27
C ARG A 42 6.96 11.16 -18.64
N ILE A 43 7.05 11.18 -17.30
CA ILE A 43 8.28 11.44 -16.55
C ILE A 43 8.37 10.44 -15.40
N GLU A 44 9.59 10.08 -15.02
CA GLU A 44 9.81 9.22 -13.87
C GLU A 44 9.41 9.95 -12.57
N CYS A 45 8.63 9.27 -11.74
CA CYS A 45 8.20 9.76 -10.44
C CYS A 45 8.56 8.75 -9.34
N PRO A 46 8.84 9.20 -8.11
CA PRO A 46 9.05 8.30 -6.99
C PRO A 46 7.84 7.40 -6.75
N ALA A 47 8.08 6.09 -6.64
CA ALA A 47 7.04 5.12 -6.34
C ALA A 47 6.54 5.27 -4.89
N PHE A 48 5.22 5.15 -4.71
CA PHE A 48 4.61 5.17 -3.38
C PHE A 48 3.42 4.20 -3.31
N ASP A 49 3.13 3.75 -2.10
CA ASP A 49 1.88 3.05 -1.79
C ASP A 49 0.85 4.08 -1.31
N LEU A 50 -0.33 4.11 -1.93
CA LEU A 50 -1.46 4.89 -1.43
C LEU A 50 -2.14 4.10 -0.30
N ILE A 51 -2.08 4.65 0.92
CA ILE A 51 -2.62 4.01 2.12
C ILE A 51 -4.08 4.42 2.35
N ASP A 52 -4.40 5.70 2.14
CA ASP A 52 -5.74 6.25 2.32
C ASP A 52 -5.92 7.57 1.55
N THR A 53 -7.16 7.98 1.32
CA THR A 53 -7.52 9.26 0.68
C THR A 53 -8.74 9.86 1.38
N GLY A 54 -8.65 11.13 1.75
CA GLY A 54 -9.73 11.87 2.39
C GLY A 54 -10.09 13.14 1.62
N ASN A 55 -10.86 14.02 2.27
CA ASN A 55 -11.26 15.28 1.67
C ASN A 55 -10.08 16.27 1.62
N GLY A 56 -9.41 16.36 0.47
CA GLY A 56 -8.30 17.28 0.22
C GLY A 56 -6.93 16.77 0.69
N TYR A 57 -6.78 15.47 0.98
CA TYR A 57 -5.49 14.88 1.34
C TYR A 57 -5.37 13.42 0.92
N GLU A 58 -4.13 12.95 0.84
CA GLU A 58 -3.77 11.55 0.60
C GLU A 58 -2.69 11.12 1.59
N ILE A 59 -2.75 9.86 2.03
CA ILE A 59 -1.70 9.24 2.85
C ILE A 59 -0.86 8.35 1.93
N ARG A 60 0.40 8.75 1.71
CA ARG A 60 1.34 8.05 0.83
C ARG A 60 2.53 7.52 1.62
N ARG A 61 2.87 6.24 1.42
CA ARG A 61 4.07 5.62 1.97
C ARG A 61 5.13 5.48 0.88
N PHE A 62 6.24 6.19 1.05
CA PHE A 62 7.45 5.99 0.26
C PHE A 62 8.32 4.93 0.94
N ASN A 63 8.81 3.97 0.18
CA ASN A 63 9.75 2.96 0.68
C ASN A 63 11.18 3.55 0.67
N SER A 64 12.21 2.76 0.38
CA SER A 64 13.55 3.26 0.12
C SER A 64 13.66 3.83 -1.30
N THR A 65 13.68 5.16 -1.44
CA THR A 65 14.04 5.84 -2.68
C THR A 65 15.23 6.77 -2.39
N PRO A 66 16.33 6.73 -3.16
CA PRO A 66 17.41 7.67 -2.98
C PRO A 66 16.97 9.08 -3.38
N TRP A 67 17.43 10.08 -2.64
CA TRP A 67 17.20 11.49 -2.93
C TRP A 67 18.53 12.22 -3.02
N MET A 68 18.66 13.07 -4.03
CA MET A 68 19.77 14.03 -4.09
C MET A 68 19.34 15.29 -3.36
N SER A 69 20.11 15.70 -2.36
CA SER A 69 19.84 16.89 -1.56
C SER A 69 21.09 17.75 -1.45
N THR A 70 20.88 19.04 -1.23
CA THR A 70 21.96 20.01 -1.00
C THR A 70 22.15 20.21 0.51
N SER A 71 23.27 20.83 0.88
CA SER A 71 23.43 21.37 2.24
C SER A 71 22.38 22.46 2.53
N LYS A 72 22.22 22.77 3.83
CA LYS A 72 21.30 23.80 4.29
C LYS A 72 21.58 25.15 3.62
N ILE A 73 20.52 25.82 3.18
CA ILE A 73 20.55 27.20 2.66
C ILE A 73 19.85 28.06 3.70
N GLU A 74 20.57 29.04 4.26
CA GLU A 74 20.03 29.96 5.27
C GLU A 74 19.36 31.15 4.55
N ASP A 75 18.03 31.13 4.49
CA ASP A 75 17.22 32.21 3.93
C ASP A 75 15.89 32.29 4.70
N VAL A 76 15.25 33.45 4.69
CA VAL A 76 13.88 33.65 5.19
C VAL A 76 12.83 33.31 4.14
N SER A 77 13.21 33.26 2.86
CA SER A 77 12.32 32.98 1.73
C SER A 77 12.39 31.53 1.27
N LEU A 78 11.27 30.81 1.36
CA LEU A 78 11.16 29.46 0.80
C LEU A 78 11.45 29.47 -0.72
N VAL A 79 10.88 30.43 -1.44
CA VAL A 79 11.05 30.54 -2.91
C VAL A 79 12.50 30.86 -3.28
N GLY A 80 13.16 31.73 -2.51
CA GLY A 80 14.57 32.09 -2.70
C GLY A 80 15.48 30.87 -2.50
N ALA A 81 15.36 30.23 -1.33
CA ALA A 81 16.14 29.04 -0.99
C ALA A 81 15.92 27.87 -1.96
N THR A 82 14.67 27.58 -2.35
CA THR A 82 14.38 26.49 -3.28
C THR A 82 14.97 26.76 -4.67
N ARG A 83 14.91 28.01 -5.16
CA ARG A 83 15.51 28.36 -6.45
C ARG A 83 17.02 28.20 -6.43
N GLU A 84 17.69 28.62 -5.36
CA GLU A 84 19.13 28.44 -5.21
C GLU A 84 19.51 26.96 -5.09
N GLY A 85 18.77 26.19 -4.28
CA GLY A 85 19.02 24.77 -4.08
C GLY A 85 18.87 23.95 -5.38
N PHE A 86 17.91 24.29 -6.23
CA PHE A 86 17.70 23.60 -7.51
C PHE A 86 18.86 23.79 -8.51
N LEU A 87 19.68 24.84 -8.35
CA LEU A 87 20.80 25.15 -9.24
C LEU A 87 22.13 24.52 -8.81
N ARG A 88 22.18 23.85 -7.65
CA ARG A 88 23.38 23.20 -7.09
C ARG A 88 23.38 21.71 -7.38
#